data_AF-A0A9Q0G4Y4-F1
#
_entry.id   AF-A0A9Q0G4Y4-F1
#
_cell.length_a   1.000
_cell.length_b   1.000
_cell.length_c   1.000
_cell.angle_alpha   90.00
_cell.angle_beta   90.00
_cell.angle_gamma   90.00
#
_symmetry.space_group_name_H-M   'P 1'
#
loop_
_entity.id
_entity.type
_entity.pdbx_description
1 polymer ?
#
loop_
_entity_poly.entity_id
_entity_poly.type
_entity_poly.pdbx_seq_one_letter_code
_entity_poly.pdbx_strand_id
1 'polypeptide(L)'
;MVESESKKPSLAEEEEEKEPKYEFQWKDRRYFYENTSEGDGDDEDEDQEEEDDDYHQSSRSPVSSGGDSDHDCFKDDDEREQWARYRKQVGESDGFDLDFTPTIGMIGRFQPIFDFKNDSWVKESLQYALNDNNNNPRRPKLENPEILKVTSTFVAGRNSFITFKATNICTGQSDIYQTAVYYRFTGEPQSVFIFRPKKLDKSFCSTALMFTMLV
;
A
#
# COMPACT_ATOMS: atom_id res chain seq x y z
N MET A 1 -20.03 61.52 34.98
CA MET A 1 -19.17 60.84 35.99
C MET A 1 -19.67 59.41 36.05
N VAL A 2 -18.95 58.46 35.43
CA VAL A 2 -17.94 57.57 36.06
C VAL A 2 -18.68 56.63 37.04
N GLU A 3 -18.67 55.31 37.02
CA GLU A 3 -18.05 54.19 36.28
C GLU A 3 -18.89 52.97 36.70
N SER A 4 -19.04 51.94 35.86
CA SER A 4 -19.22 50.58 36.37
C SER A 4 -18.81 49.57 35.31
N GLU A 5 -17.51 49.32 35.34
CA GLU A 5 -16.75 48.12 35.06
C GLU A 5 -17.49 46.82 34.67
N SER A 6 -16.98 46.26 33.57
CA SER A 6 -16.41 44.91 33.50
C SER A 6 -17.33 43.69 33.65
N LYS A 7 -17.64 43.07 32.52
CA LYS A 7 -17.73 41.60 32.45
C LYS A 7 -17.08 41.09 31.15
N LYS A 8 -15.81 40.69 31.26
CA LYS A 8 -15.14 39.85 30.26
C LYS A 8 -15.81 38.46 30.27
N PRO A 9 -16.16 37.87 29.12
CA PRO A 9 -16.29 36.43 29.03
C PRO A 9 -14.89 35.81 28.94
N SER A 10 -14.63 34.89 29.87
CA SER A 10 -13.43 34.09 30.05
C SER A 10 -13.38 32.90 29.08
N LEU A 11 -12.14 32.57 28.68
CA LEU A 11 -11.64 31.27 28.22
C LEU A 11 -12.53 30.47 27.27
N ALA A 12 -12.21 30.57 25.98
CA ALA A 12 -12.33 29.43 25.09
C ALA A 12 -11.24 28.43 25.49
N GLU A 13 -11.64 27.32 26.09
CA GLU A 13 -10.82 26.13 26.19
C GLU A 13 -10.70 25.57 24.77
N GLU A 14 -9.54 25.77 24.15
CA GLU A 14 -9.12 25.00 22.98
C GLU A 14 -8.91 23.56 23.45
N GLU A 15 -9.95 22.73 23.34
CA GLU A 15 -9.79 21.29 23.34
C GLU A 15 -8.95 20.93 22.10
N GLU A 16 -7.65 20.76 22.33
CA GLU A 16 -6.71 20.15 21.39
C GLU A 16 -7.16 18.70 21.17
N GLU A 17 -8.09 18.52 20.24
CA GLU A 17 -8.53 17.23 19.73
C GLU A 17 -7.31 16.55 19.09
N LYS A 18 -6.59 15.76 19.89
CA LYS A 18 -5.52 14.89 19.40
C LYS A 18 -6.17 13.82 18.54
N GLU A 19 -6.31 14.12 17.25
CA GLU A 19 -6.62 13.10 16.25
C GLU A 19 -5.65 11.93 16.43
N PRO A 20 -6.14 10.68 16.54
CA PRO A 20 -5.26 9.53 16.53
C PRO A 20 -4.60 9.49 15.15
N LYS A 21 -3.34 9.94 15.11
CA LYS A 21 -2.47 9.88 13.95
C LYS A 21 -2.13 8.42 13.70
N TYR A 22 -3.06 7.68 13.10
CA TYR A 22 -2.82 6.33 12.61
C TYR A 22 -1.96 6.44 11.35
N GLU A 23 -0.68 6.72 11.57
CA GLU A 23 0.34 6.69 10.55
C GLU A 23 0.65 5.22 10.29
N PHE A 24 -0.14 4.59 9.41
CA PHE A 24 0.10 3.24 8.94
C PHE A 24 1.41 3.22 8.15
N GLN A 25 2.52 3.02 8.86
CA GLN A 25 3.85 2.99 8.27
C GLN A 25 4.03 1.67 7.51
N TRP A 26 3.91 1.74 6.18
CA TRP A 26 4.16 0.62 5.26
C TRP A 26 5.56 -0.01 5.42
N LYS A 27 6.49 0.67 6.10
CA LYS A 27 7.85 0.17 6.36
C LYS A 27 7.86 -1.11 7.21
N ASP A 28 6.88 -1.31 8.09
CA ASP A 28 6.77 -2.51 8.94
C ASP A 28 6.16 -3.71 8.22
N ARG A 29 5.55 -3.52 7.04
CA ARG A 29 4.97 -4.61 6.25
C ARG A 29 6.01 -5.41 5.45
N ARG A 30 7.30 -5.06 5.53
CA ARG A 30 8.41 -5.90 5.02
C ARG A 30 8.40 -7.30 5.63
N TYR A 31 7.92 -7.43 6.87
CA TYR A 31 7.79 -8.72 7.55
C TYR A 31 6.80 -9.70 6.90
N PHE A 32 5.83 -9.24 6.09
CA PHE A 32 4.81 -10.15 5.55
C PHE A 32 5.24 -10.88 4.27
N TYR A 33 6.22 -10.36 3.52
CA TYR A 33 6.72 -11.00 2.29
C TYR A 33 8.05 -11.74 2.49
N GLU A 34 8.76 -11.50 3.59
CA GLU A 34 9.95 -12.27 3.97
C GLU A 34 9.56 -13.58 4.68
N ASN A 35 8.41 -13.64 5.37
CA ASN A 35 8.00 -14.80 6.18
C ASN A 35 7.04 -15.79 5.49
N THR A 36 6.79 -15.70 4.18
CA THR A 36 6.12 -16.79 3.43
C THR A 36 7.11 -17.71 2.72
N SER A 37 8.41 -17.58 3.03
CA SER A 37 9.47 -18.43 2.48
C SER A 37 10.21 -19.28 3.53
N GLU A 38 10.06 -19.04 4.84
CA GLU A 38 10.82 -19.75 5.87
C GLU A 38 9.99 -19.84 7.16
N GLY A 39 9.70 -21.07 7.61
CA GLY A 39 9.03 -21.32 8.90
C GLY A 39 8.23 -22.62 9.00
N ASP A 40 8.75 -23.76 8.51
CA ASP A 40 8.44 -25.05 9.15
C ASP A 40 9.24 -25.05 10.46
N GLY A 41 8.59 -24.62 11.54
CA GLY A 41 9.08 -24.75 12.89
C GLY A 41 8.58 -26.07 13.46
N ASP A 42 9.45 -27.09 13.41
CA ASP A 42 9.38 -28.24 14.29
C ASP A 42 9.57 -27.76 15.73
N ASP A 43 8.51 -27.80 16.54
CA ASP A 43 8.63 -27.80 18.00
C ASP A 43 8.44 -29.26 18.46
N GLU A 44 9.59 -29.93 18.64
CA GLU A 44 9.72 -31.11 19.49
C GLU A 44 9.53 -30.69 20.95
N ASP A 45 8.50 -31.21 21.61
CA ASP A 45 8.46 -31.30 23.07
C ASP A 45 8.23 -32.78 23.45
N GLU A 46 9.29 -33.39 23.97
CA GLU A 46 9.30 -34.70 24.61
C GLU A 46 8.73 -34.64 26.04
N ASP A 47 8.20 -35.79 26.47
CA ASP A 47 8.04 -36.31 27.84
C ASP A 47 6.83 -35.91 28.72
N GLN A 48 5.85 -36.82 28.89
CA GLN A 48 5.91 -37.92 29.87
C GLN A 48 4.59 -38.74 29.95
N GLU A 49 4.76 -40.07 29.83
CA GLU A 49 4.12 -41.21 30.51
C GLU A 49 2.61 -41.20 30.88
N GLU A 50 1.84 -42.21 30.43
CA GLU A 50 1.38 -43.36 31.25
C GLU A 50 0.46 -44.36 30.47
N GLU A 51 0.82 -45.64 30.61
CA GLU A 51 0.03 -46.89 30.74
C GLU A 51 -0.93 -47.43 29.63
N ASP A 52 -0.51 -48.60 29.12
CA ASP A 52 -1.21 -49.89 28.94
C ASP A 52 -2.56 -49.98 28.19
N ASP A 53 -2.58 -50.69 27.03
CA ASP A 53 -3.06 -52.08 26.95
C ASP A 53 -3.20 -52.71 25.52
N ASP A 54 -2.71 -53.95 25.43
CA ASP A 54 -3.07 -55.13 24.61
C ASP A 54 -3.18 -55.17 23.05
N TYR A 55 -2.28 -56.01 22.49
CA TYR A 55 -2.37 -56.91 21.34
C TYR A 55 -3.35 -56.63 20.17
N HIS A 56 -2.81 -56.45 18.96
CA HIS A 56 -3.08 -57.40 17.87
C HIS A 56 -2.03 -57.33 16.74
N GLN A 57 -1.47 -58.50 16.43
CA GLN A 57 -0.59 -58.77 15.29
C GLN A 57 -1.27 -58.45 13.96
N SER A 58 -0.62 -57.67 13.09
CA SER A 58 -0.69 -57.91 11.64
C SER A 58 0.47 -57.26 10.88
N SER A 59 1.35 -58.12 10.37
CA SER A 59 2.04 -57.96 9.08
C SER A 59 3.03 -56.80 8.92
N ARG A 60 4.30 -57.08 9.24
CA ARG A 60 5.48 -56.33 8.77
C ARG A 60 5.51 -56.29 7.23
N SER A 61 5.16 -55.15 6.65
CA SER A 61 5.59 -54.79 5.29
C SER A 61 7.01 -54.21 5.37
N PRO A 62 7.94 -54.63 4.49
CA PRO A 62 9.30 -54.11 4.50
C PRO A 62 9.27 -52.62 4.17
N VAL A 63 9.82 -51.81 5.08
CA VAL A 63 10.19 -50.42 4.82
C VAL A 63 11.20 -50.39 3.68
N SER A 64 10.71 -50.11 2.48
CA SER A 64 11.56 -49.72 1.36
C SER A 64 12.09 -48.32 1.66
N SER A 65 13.20 -48.26 2.38
CA SER A 65 14.14 -47.14 2.33
C SER A 65 14.52 -46.93 0.88
N GLY A 66 14.00 -45.87 0.27
CA GLY A 66 14.16 -45.64 -1.15
C GLY A 66 13.40 -44.39 -1.57
N GLY A 67 14.08 -43.26 -1.44
CA GLY A 67 13.60 -41.98 -1.94
C GLY A 67 13.96 -40.87 -0.98
N ASP A 68 15.25 -40.53 -0.91
CA ASP A 68 15.62 -39.12 -0.88
C ASP A 68 14.89 -38.49 -2.07
N SER A 69 13.67 -38.02 -1.82
CA SER A 69 12.94 -37.26 -2.81
C SER A 69 13.69 -35.96 -2.87
N ASP A 70 14.61 -35.89 -3.83
CA ASP A 70 15.16 -34.66 -4.39
C ASP A 70 13.97 -33.77 -4.74
N HIS A 71 13.44 -33.08 -3.73
CA HIS A 71 12.41 -32.07 -3.88
C HIS A 71 13.09 -30.77 -4.36
N ASP A 72 14.06 -30.91 -5.26
CA ASP A 72 14.45 -29.91 -6.23
C ASP A 72 13.32 -29.84 -7.27
N CYS A 73 12.12 -29.45 -6.82
CA CYS A 73 11.10 -28.94 -7.72
C CYS A 73 11.57 -27.56 -8.15
N PHE A 74 12.44 -27.54 -9.17
CA PHE A 74 12.77 -26.42 -10.03
C PHE A 74 11.91 -25.18 -9.75
N LYS A 75 12.32 -24.35 -8.77
CA LYS A 75 11.86 -22.96 -8.73
C LYS A 75 12.62 -22.33 -9.87
N ASP A 76 12.00 -22.34 -11.06
CA ASP A 76 12.56 -21.76 -12.27
C ASP A 76 13.22 -20.43 -11.91
N ASP A 77 14.51 -20.26 -12.20
CA ASP A 77 15.26 -19.04 -11.86
C ASP A 77 14.53 -17.77 -12.35
N ASP A 78 13.75 -17.93 -13.43
CA ASP A 78 12.82 -16.94 -14.00
C ASP A 78 11.76 -16.44 -13.00
N GLU A 79 11.17 -17.30 -12.17
CA GLU A 79 10.18 -16.89 -11.16
C GLU A 79 10.85 -16.04 -10.08
N ARG A 80 12.05 -16.43 -9.63
CA ARG A 80 12.81 -15.66 -8.62
C ARG A 80 13.15 -14.26 -9.13
N GLU A 81 13.59 -14.15 -10.38
CA GLU A 81 13.91 -12.86 -11.00
C GLU A 81 12.66 -11.97 -11.16
N GLN A 82 11.54 -12.56 -11.60
CA GLN A 82 10.25 -11.86 -11.70
C GLN A 82 9.81 -11.28 -10.35
N TRP A 83 9.92 -12.06 -9.28
CA TRP A 83 9.61 -11.61 -7.93
C TRP A 83 10.56 -10.53 -7.43
N ALA A 84 11.85 -10.65 -7.71
CA ALA A 84 12.84 -9.65 -7.33
C ALA A 84 12.55 -8.30 -8.00
N ARG A 85 12.24 -8.30 -9.31
CA ARG A 85 11.83 -7.10 -10.05
C ARG A 85 10.57 -6.49 -9.47
N TYR A 86 9.55 -7.31 -9.21
CA TYR A 86 8.28 -6.87 -8.62
C TYR A 86 8.49 -6.21 -7.25
N ARG A 87 9.19 -6.88 -6.33
CA ARG A 87 9.45 -6.36 -4.98
C ARG A 87 10.25 -5.07 -5.02
N LYS A 88 11.22 -4.97 -5.94
CA LYS A 88 11.98 -3.73 -6.17
C LYS A 88 11.05 -2.58 -6.54
N GLN A 89 10.14 -2.77 -7.51
CA GLN A 89 9.20 -1.73 -7.92
C GLN A 89 8.22 -1.33 -6.81
N VAL A 90 7.70 -2.31 -6.06
CA VAL A 90 6.86 -2.04 -4.89
C VAL A 90 7.61 -1.19 -3.87
N GLY A 91 8.85 -1.57 -3.55
CA GLY A 91 9.68 -0.85 -2.58
C GLY A 91 10.10 0.55 -3.03
N GLU A 92 10.44 0.74 -4.30
CA GLU A 92 10.87 2.03 -4.84
C GLU A 92 9.71 3.02 -5.01
N SER A 93 8.51 2.53 -5.37
CA SER A 93 7.37 3.36 -5.70
C SER A 93 6.30 3.45 -4.60
N ASP A 94 6.48 2.75 -3.48
CA ASP A 94 5.42 2.47 -2.50
C ASP A 94 4.17 1.79 -3.15
N GLY A 95 4.40 1.00 -4.21
CA GLY A 95 3.36 0.28 -4.95
C GLY A 95 2.55 1.11 -5.95
N PHE A 96 2.89 2.38 -6.17
CA PHE A 96 2.21 3.22 -7.18
C PHE A 96 2.62 2.89 -8.61
N ASP A 97 3.89 2.53 -8.83
CA ASP A 97 4.47 2.38 -10.16
C ASP A 97 4.94 0.95 -10.40
N LEU A 98 4.03 0.12 -10.91
CA LEU A 98 4.34 -1.23 -11.38
C LEU A 98 4.29 -1.30 -12.92
N ASP A 99 5.27 -1.94 -13.53
CA ASP A 99 5.23 -2.29 -14.96
C ASP A 99 4.98 -3.79 -15.19
N PHE A 100 5.11 -4.59 -14.13
CA PHE A 100 5.11 -6.03 -14.17
C PHE A 100 4.46 -6.59 -12.90
N THR A 101 3.69 -7.67 -13.05
CA THR A 101 3.16 -8.44 -11.93
C THR A 101 3.39 -9.94 -12.19
N PRO A 102 3.96 -10.69 -11.23
CA PRO A 102 4.07 -12.14 -11.33
C PRO A 102 2.71 -12.80 -11.55
N THR A 103 2.66 -13.85 -12.38
CA THR A 103 1.41 -14.44 -12.89
C THR A 103 0.57 -15.17 -11.83
N ILE A 104 1.17 -15.70 -10.76
CA ILE A 104 0.50 -16.65 -9.86
C ILE A 104 0.12 -16.02 -8.54
N GLY A 105 -1.12 -15.56 -8.32
CA GLY A 105 -1.67 -15.20 -6.99
C GLY A 105 -2.27 -13.78 -6.90
N MET A 106 -3.50 -13.66 -6.41
CA MET A 106 -4.30 -12.41 -6.43
C MET A 106 -4.33 -11.65 -5.10
N ILE A 107 -4.27 -12.36 -3.97
CA ILE A 107 -4.44 -11.76 -2.64
C ILE A 107 -3.10 -11.19 -2.15
N GLY A 108 -3.15 -10.02 -1.52
CA GLY A 108 -2.02 -9.37 -0.90
C GLY A 108 -1.06 -8.73 -1.90
N ARG A 109 -1.37 -8.69 -3.19
CA ARG A 109 -0.47 -8.15 -4.20
C ARG A 109 -0.98 -6.85 -4.78
N PHE A 110 -0.05 -5.98 -5.10
CA PHE A 110 -0.27 -4.83 -5.94
C PHE A 110 -0.45 -5.28 -7.39
N GLN A 111 -1.54 -4.84 -8.02
CA GLN A 111 -1.89 -5.14 -9.39
C GLN A 111 -2.25 -3.85 -10.14
N PRO A 112 -1.66 -3.60 -11.32
CA PRO A 112 -2.06 -2.48 -12.15
C PRO A 112 -3.49 -2.71 -12.63
N ILE A 113 -4.32 -1.68 -12.51
CA ILE A 113 -5.67 -1.67 -13.05
C ILE A 113 -5.61 -0.91 -14.37
N PHE A 114 -5.91 -1.59 -15.48
CA PHE A 114 -5.79 -0.98 -16.82
C PHE A 114 -7.08 -0.29 -17.28
N ASP A 115 -8.26 -0.81 -16.90
CA ASP A 115 -9.56 -0.23 -17.28
C ASP A 115 -10.19 0.62 -16.16
N PHE A 116 -9.37 1.37 -15.43
CA PHE A 116 -9.81 2.15 -14.27
C PHE A 116 -10.79 3.29 -14.61
N LYS A 117 -10.94 3.67 -15.88
CA LYS A 117 -11.81 4.78 -16.30
C LYS A 117 -13.30 4.46 -16.13
N ASN A 118 -13.65 3.18 -16.24
CA ASN A 118 -15.01 2.68 -16.11
C ASN A 118 -15.36 2.28 -14.67
N ASP A 119 -14.34 2.14 -13.81
CA ASP A 119 -14.48 1.74 -12.43
C ASP A 119 -14.94 2.90 -11.52
N SER A 120 -16.18 2.83 -11.00
CA SER A 120 -16.73 3.86 -10.10
C SER A 120 -15.92 4.01 -8.81
N TRP A 121 -15.47 2.88 -8.24
CA TRP A 121 -14.71 2.84 -6.99
C TRP A 121 -13.39 3.63 -7.06
N VAL A 122 -12.77 3.73 -8.24
CA VAL A 122 -11.54 4.52 -8.43
C VAL A 122 -11.88 6.00 -8.29
N LYS A 123 -12.96 6.45 -8.93
CA LYS A 123 -13.42 7.84 -8.88
C LYS A 123 -13.85 8.21 -7.47
N GLU A 124 -14.61 7.34 -6.82
CA GLU A 124 -15.03 7.51 -5.42
C GLU A 124 -13.82 7.61 -4.47
N SER A 125 -12.83 6.72 -4.63
CA SER A 125 -11.59 6.76 -3.84
C SER A 125 -10.84 8.08 -4.03
N LEU A 126 -10.70 8.53 -5.27
CA LEU A 126 -10.00 9.80 -5.55
C LEU A 126 -10.78 11.01 -5.03
N GLN A 127 -12.10 11.02 -5.19
CA GLN A 127 -12.95 12.09 -4.68
C GLN A 127 -12.88 12.18 -3.15
N TYR A 128 -12.93 11.03 -2.46
CA TYR A 128 -12.75 10.96 -1.02
C TYR A 128 -11.40 11.54 -0.60
N ALA A 129 -10.31 11.16 -1.28
CA ALA A 129 -8.98 11.67 -0.98
C ALA A 129 -8.82 13.18 -1.23
N LEU A 130 -9.45 13.70 -2.29
CA LEU A 130 -9.45 15.13 -2.56
C LEU A 130 -10.25 15.91 -1.53
N ASN A 131 -11.39 15.39 -1.10
CA ASN A 131 -12.19 16.02 -0.05
C ASN A 131 -11.41 16.08 1.27
N ASP A 132 -10.78 14.98 1.68
CA ASP A 132 -9.89 14.94 2.86
C ASP A 132 -8.78 16.00 2.76
N ASN A 133 -8.03 16.00 1.65
CA ASN A 133 -6.96 16.96 1.42
C ASN A 133 -7.46 18.41 1.43
N ASN A 134 -8.57 18.69 0.73
CA ASN A 134 -9.11 20.03 0.56
C ASN A 134 -9.83 20.55 1.81
N ASN A 135 -10.23 19.69 2.74
CA ASN A 135 -10.75 20.14 4.03
C ASN A 135 -9.61 20.55 4.99
N ASN A 136 -8.40 20.05 4.78
CA ASN A 136 -7.24 20.44 5.59
C ASN A 136 -6.76 21.86 5.22
N PRO A 137 -6.75 22.83 6.16
CA PRO A 137 -6.35 24.22 5.86
C PRO A 137 -4.85 24.38 5.57
N ARG A 138 -4.01 23.40 5.94
CA ARG A 138 -2.55 23.45 5.74
C ARG A 138 -2.10 22.85 4.41
N ARG A 139 -3.01 22.26 3.63
CA ARG A 139 -2.72 21.60 2.37
C ARG A 139 -3.22 22.43 1.17
N PRO A 140 -2.56 22.31 0.00
CA PRO A 140 -3.01 22.98 -1.21
C PRO A 140 -4.41 22.50 -1.59
N LYS A 141 -5.27 23.43 -2.04
CA LYS A 141 -6.60 23.08 -2.56
C LYS A 141 -6.46 22.67 -4.01
N LEU A 142 -6.94 21.48 -4.35
CA LEU A 142 -6.75 20.86 -5.65
C LEU A 142 -8.10 20.66 -6.36
N GLU A 143 -8.11 20.86 -7.67
CA GLU A 143 -9.28 20.68 -8.54
C GLU A 143 -8.91 19.99 -9.86
N ASN A 144 -9.94 19.67 -10.65
CA ASN A 144 -9.82 19.09 -11.99
C ASN A 144 -8.91 17.84 -12.04
N PRO A 145 -9.17 16.81 -11.20
CA PRO A 145 -8.32 15.63 -11.16
C PRO A 145 -8.43 14.79 -12.44
N GLU A 146 -7.28 14.38 -12.97
CA GLU A 146 -7.15 13.43 -14.07
C GLU A 146 -6.37 12.21 -13.60
N ILE A 147 -7.01 11.04 -13.57
CA ILE A 147 -6.35 9.79 -13.16
C ILE A 147 -5.41 9.33 -14.27
N LEU A 148 -4.13 9.14 -13.92
CA LEU A 148 -3.08 8.71 -14.84
C LEU A 148 -2.79 7.21 -14.73
N LYS A 149 -2.75 6.69 -13.49
CA LYS A 149 -2.42 5.29 -13.21
C LYS A 149 -3.07 4.84 -11.91
N VAL A 150 -3.49 3.58 -11.88
CA VAL A 150 -4.06 2.95 -10.69
C VAL A 150 -3.39 1.61 -10.47
N THR A 151 -2.97 1.39 -9.24
CA THR A 151 -2.58 0.07 -8.72
C THR A 151 -3.51 -0.26 -7.56
N SER A 152 -3.86 -1.53 -7.40
CA SER A 152 -4.74 -1.98 -6.32
C SER A 152 -4.12 -3.16 -5.58
N THR A 153 -4.38 -3.30 -4.28
CA THR A 153 -4.20 -4.57 -3.58
C THR A 153 -5.44 -5.02 -2.84
N PHE A 154 -5.70 -6.32 -2.89
CA PHE A 154 -6.81 -6.99 -2.22
C PHE A 154 -6.31 -7.74 -0.99
N VAL A 155 -6.76 -7.35 0.19
CA VAL A 155 -6.48 -8.01 1.48
C VAL A 155 -7.80 -8.12 2.26
N ALA A 156 -7.89 -7.61 3.49
CA ALA A 156 -9.15 -7.42 4.22
C ALA A 156 -9.96 -6.21 3.71
N GLY A 157 -9.98 -6.02 2.39
CA GLY A 157 -10.51 -4.86 1.71
C GLY A 157 -9.69 -4.57 0.46
N ARG A 158 -9.84 -3.38 -0.09
CA ARG A 158 -9.11 -2.90 -1.25
C ARG A 158 -8.30 -1.66 -0.86
N ASN A 159 -7.02 -1.66 -1.20
CA ASN A 159 -6.21 -0.45 -1.17
C ASN A 159 -6.04 0.03 -2.61
N SER A 160 -6.42 1.29 -2.87
CA SER A 160 -6.34 1.95 -4.15
C SER A 160 -5.16 2.92 -4.15
N PHE A 161 -4.15 2.68 -4.98
CA PHE A 161 -2.98 3.54 -5.15
C PHE A 161 -3.14 4.29 -6.47
N ILE A 162 -3.44 5.58 -6.39
CA ILE A 162 -3.86 6.39 -7.52
C ILE A 162 -2.80 7.47 -7.76
N THR A 163 -2.23 7.46 -8.96
CA THR A 163 -1.45 8.59 -9.48
C THR A 163 -2.37 9.43 -10.36
N PHE A 164 -2.47 10.72 -10.06
CA PHE A 164 -3.35 11.64 -10.76
C PHE A 164 -2.70 13.01 -10.96
N LYS A 165 -3.11 13.72 -11.99
CA LYS A 165 -2.78 15.13 -12.19
C LYS A 165 -3.90 15.98 -11.60
N ALA A 166 -3.57 17.09 -10.95
CA ALA A 166 -4.56 18.05 -10.46
C ALA A 166 -4.01 19.47 -10.48
N THR A 167 -4.91 20.46 -10.53
CA THR A 167 -4.57 21.88 -10.53
C THR A 167 -4.73 22.46 -9.13
N ASN A 168 -3.72 23.18 -8.66
CA ASN A 168 -3.81 23.93 -7.42
C ASN A 168 -4.58 25.23 -7.65
N ILE A 169 -5.70 25.40 -6.95
CA ILE A 169 -6.64 26.51 -7.13
C ILE A 169 -5.98 27.87 -6.90
N CYS A 170 -5.06 27.96 -5.93
CA CYS A 170 -4.41 29.23 -5.57
C CYS A 170 -3.35 29.67 -6.58
N THR A 171 -2.70 28.71 -7.25
CA THR A 171 -1.55 29.00 -8.14
C THR A 171 -1.88 28.81 -9.62
N GLY A 172 -2.96 28.09 -9.94
CA GLY A 172 -3.28 27.64 -11.29
C GLY A 172 -2.32 26.59 -11.85
N GLN A 173 -1.31 26.15 -11.09
CA GLN A 173 -0.32 25.17 -11.54
C GLN A 173 -0.89 23.75 -11.45
N SER A 174 -0.73 22.97 -12.52
CA SER A 174 -1.02 21.54 -12.53
C SER A 174 0.22 20.72 -12.21
N ASP A 175 0.12 19.85 -11.21
CA ASP A 175 1.18 18.91 -10.83
C ASP A 175 0.63 17.48 -10.73
N ILE A 176 1.55 16.51 -10.61
CA ILE A 176 1.20 15.10 -10.42
C ILE A 176 1.26 14.76 -8.93
N TYR A 177 0.22 14.09 -8.45
CA TYR A 177 0.04 13.67 -7.08
C TYR A 177 -0.17 12.15 -7.02
N GLN A 178 0.08 11.61 -5.83
CA GLN A 178 -0.11 10.23 -5.46
C GLN A 178 -0.98 10.19 -4.21
N THR A 179 -2.06 9.40 -4.27
CA THR A 179 -2.91 9.13 -3.11
C THR A 179 -3.13 7.64 -2.94
N ALA A 180 -3.19 7.18 -1.69
CA ALA A 180 -3.54 5.82 -1.39
C ALA A 180 -4.68 5.76 -0.37
N VAL A 181 -5.73 5.03 -0.75
CA VAL A 181 -7.04 5.02 -0.08
C VAL A 181 -7.44 3.60 0.24
N TYR A 182 -7.90 3.35 1.47
CA TYR A 182 -8.39 2.05 1.89
C TYR A 182 -9.92 2.00 1.85
N TYR A 183 -10.43 0.89 1.33
CA TYR A 183 -11.84 0.62 1.11
C TYR A 183 -12.18 -0.75 1.71
N ARG A 184 -13.18 -0.83 2.60
CA ARG A 184 -13.70 -2.14 3.06
C ARG A 184 -14.62 -2.74 2.02
N PHE A 185 -14.63 -4.06 1.87
CA PHE A 185 -15.45 -4.75 0.87
C PHE A 185 -16.96 -4.42 0.92
N THR A 186 -17.48 -3.98 2.07
CA THR A 186 -18.91 -3.73 2.30
C THR A 186 -19.22 -2.30 2.73
N GLY A 187 -18.47 -1.29 2.30
CA GLY A 187 -18.69 0.08 2.76
C GLY A 187 -18.27 1.14 1.76
N GLU A 188 -18.03 2.35 2.26
CA GLU A 188 -17.46 3.51 1.55
C GLU A 188 -15.92 3.59 1.80
N PRO A 189 -15.17 4.47 1.10
CA PRO A 189 -13.76 4.69 1.42
C PRO A 189 -13.61 5.12 2.88
N GLN A 190 -12.65 4.52 3.60
CA GLN A 190 -12.54 4.71 5.05
C GLN A 190 -11.41 5.63 5.47
N SER A 191 -10.31 5.63 4.71
CA SER A 191 -9.14 6.41 5.09
C SER A 191 -8.22 6.70 3.91
N VAL A 192 -7.63 7.89 3.95
CA VAL A 192 -6.48 8.26 3.12
C VAL A 192 -5.24 8.05 3.96
N PHE A 193 -4.33 7.18 3.53
CA PHE A 193 -3.10 6.91 4.27
C PHE A 193 -1.85 7.51 3.60
N ILE A 194 -1.92 7.82 2.30
CA ILE A 194 -0.89 8.59 1.60
C ILE A 194 -1.57 9.68 0.78
N PHE A 195 -1.08 10.91 0.87
CA PHE A 195 -1.41 11.98 -0.06
C PHE A 195 -0.18 12.89 -0.24
N ARG A 196 0.43 12.89 -1.43
CA ARG A 196 1.68 13.63 -1.67
C ARG A 196 1.87 14.00 -3.14
N PRO A 197 2.66 15.04 -3.46
CA PRO A 197 3.19 15.22 -4.82
C PRO A 197 4.01 14.01 -5.25
N LYS A 198 3.91 13.62 -6.52
CA LYS A 198 4.78 12.58 -7.10
C LYS A 198 6.20 13.13 -7.20
N LYS A 199 7.18 12.37 -6.73
CA LYS A 199 8.59 12.71 -6.93
C LYS A 199 8.86 12.64 -8.44
N LEU A 200 9.25 13.77 -9.04
CA LEU A 200 9.72 13.78 -10.42
C LEU A 200 11.15 13.25 -10.43
N ASP A 201 11.40 12.22 -11.22
CA ASP A 201 12.77 11.81 -11.52
C ASP A 201 13.43 12.95 -12.28
N LYS A 202 14.51 13.51 -11.71
CA LYS A 202 15.24 14.66 -12.27
C LYS A 202 16.00 14.33 -13.58
N SER A 203 15.66 13.26 -14.29
CA SER A 203 16.40 12.77 -15.46
C SER A 203 15.99 13.41 -16.79
N PHE A 204 14.96 14.25 -16.84
CA PHE A 204 14.57 14.95 -18.07
C PHE A 204 14.34 16.45 -17.85
N CYS A 205 15.44 17.22 -17.84
CA CYS A 205 15.43 18.61 -18.30
C CYS A 205 16.85 19.04 -18.66
N SER A 206 17.29 18.76 -19.89
CA SER A 206 18.47 19.38 -20.48
C SER A 206 18.36 19.46 -22.00
N THR A 207 17.29 20.07 -22.52
CA THR A 207 17.25 20.57 -23.91
C THR A 207 16.15 21.63 -24.02
N ALA A 208 16.35 22.78 -23.41
CA ALA A 208 15.53 23.96 -23.68
C ALA A 208 16.28 25.26 -23.33
N LEU A 209 17.56 25.38 -23.70
CA LEU A 209 18.29 26.66 -23.59
C LEU A 209 19.41 26.74 -24.64
N MET A 210 19.08 26.56 -25.91
CA MET A 210 19.89 27.09 -27.02
C MET A 210 18.99 27.27 -28.23
N PHE A 211 18.34 28.42 -28.37
CA PHE A 211 18.07 29.06 -29.67
C PHE A 211 17.33 30.39 -29.43
N THR A 212 18.06 31.35 -28.87
CA THR A 212 17.80 32.78 -29.09
C THR A 212 19.13 33.51 -28.97
N MET A 213 19.88 33.55 -30.07
CA MET A 213 20.82 34.62 -30.44
C MET A 213 21.55 34.21 -31.72
N LEU A 214 21.13 34.79 -32.85
CA LEU A 214 21.92 35.19 -34.03
C LEU A 214 20.90 35.78 -35.01
N VAL A 215 20.63 37.09 -34.85
CA VAL A 215 21.09 38.21 -35.71
C VAL A 215 20.40 38.19 -37.06
#